data_AF-A0A524FMC5-F1
#
_entry.id   AF-A0A524FMC5-F1
#
_cell.length_a   1.000
_cell.length_b   1.000
_cell.length_c   1.000
_cell.angle_alpha   90.00
_cell.angle_beta   90.00
_cell.angle_gamma   90.00
#
_symmetry.space_group_name_H-M   'P 1'
#
loop_
_entity.id
_entity.type
_entity.pdbx_description
1 polymer ?
#
loop_
_entity_poly.entity_id
_entity_poly.type
_entity_poly.pdbx_seq_one_letter_code
_entity_poly.pdbx_strand_id
1 'polypeptide(L)'
;MDKDVKVFNFCPCYKDFEGELICLNADGLIDVEHAIFAADILNQNASLEMIKQFEMGDGKTCYSSIYTHDGNCYCSSQGWKIRIHNEDITADMLMQSIKLYALGPTEITVDCASCIYGILLALVLAQDQASIKRYLDEFSLKVAIKFTELELEDITDDTPYFETVQIYLAELLEDQYYWKNAHEKLVERKEPEALVKLVEKLEMLDRYQFLFYSQVLNIRSMHNSRILMRMLSHILRTSKNILDLNGEIHTMIATDSIGGYEEDEDLVSRIEDYMEKSRTLDHFFGNIADIMKGNM
;
A
#
# COMPACT_ATOMS: atom_id res chain seq x y z
N MET A 1 -16.54 -30.89 22.96
CA MET A 1 -17.28 -29.92 22.11
C MET A 1 -16.23 -29.15 21.35
N ASP A 2 -15.88 -29.63 20.15
CA ASP A 2 -14.87 -29.09 19.25
C ASP A 2 -15.33 -27.76 18.64
N LYS A 3 -15.27 -26.68 19.41
CA LYS A 3 -15.58 -25.32 18.94
C LYS A 3 -14.31 -24.53 18.61
N ASP A 4 -13.39 -25.14 17.86
CA ASP A 4 -12.11 -24.49 17.52
C ASP A 4 -11.90 -24.30 16.01
N VAL A 5 -12.95 -24.52 15.22
CA VAL A 5 -12.93 -24.33 13.77
C VAL A 5 -13.70 -23.06 13.41
N LYS A 6 -13.03 -22.16 12.67
CA LYS A 6 -13.64 -20.95 12.14
C LYS A 6 -13.26 -20.80 10.67
N VAL A 7 -14.25 -20.59 9.82
CA VAL A 7 -14.07 -20.44 8.37
C VAL A 7 -14.14 -18.96 8.00
N PHE A 8 -13.36 -18.57 7.00
CA PHE A 8 -13.31 -17.22 6.46
C PHE A 8 -13.50 -17.27 4.96
N ASN A 9 -14.36 -16.40 4.44
CA ASN A 9 -14.75 -16.34 3.03
C ASN A 9 -13.72 -15.57 2.18
N PHE A 10 -12.45 -15.60 2.57
CA PHE A 10 -11.33 -15.00 1.86
C PHE A 10 -10.07 -15.86 2.08
N CYS A 11 -9.08 -15.78 1.18
CA CYS A 11 -7.77 -16.40 1.36
C CYS A 11 -6.66 -15.38 1.02
N PRO A 12 -5.73 -15.06 1.94
CA PRO A 12 -4.69 -14.06 1.68
C PRO A 12 -3.74 -14.47 0.55
N CYS A 13 -3.52 -15.77 0.35
CA CYS A 13 -2.64 -16.30 -0.69
C CYS A 13 -3.28 -16.30 -2.08
N TYR A 14 -4.60 -16.13 -2.21
CA TYR A 14 -5.26 -16.05 -3.50
C TYR A 14 -5.00 -14.69 -4.18
N LYS A 15 -4.74 -14.72 -5.48
CA LYS A 15 -4.51 -13.55 -6.33
C LYS A 15 -5.22 -13.73 -7.67
N ASP A 16 -5.77 -12.63 -8.17
CA ASP A 16 -6.29 -12.49 -9.52
C ASP A 16 -5.44 -11.43 -10.23
N PHE A 17 -4.66 -11.87 -11.21
CA PHE A 17 -3.76 -11.06 -12.02
C PHE A 17 -4.32 -10.99 -13.45
N GLU A 18 -5.20 -10.02 -13.70
CA GLU A 18 -5.74 -9.77 -15.04
C GLU A 18 -6.37 -11.01 -15.71
N GLY A 19 -6.98 -11.90 -14.91
CA GLY A 19 -7.58 -13.16 -15.37
C GLY A 19 -6.71 -14.41 -15.16
N GLU A 20 -5.46 -14.26 -14.73
CA GLU A 20 -4.61 -15.35 -14.24
C GLU A 20 -4.80 -15.52 -12.73
N LEU A 21 -5.25 -16.70 -12.32
CA LEU A 21 -5.58 -16.98 -10.93
C LEU A 21 -4.44 -17.77 -10.29
N ILE A 22 -3.84 -17.19 -9.25
CA ILE A 22 -2.60 -17.70 -8.66
C ILE A 22 -2.75 -17.84 -7.13
N CYS A 23 -2.12 -18.86 -6.58
CA CYS A 23 -1.93 -19.04 -5.14
C CYS A 23 -0.45 -18.80 -4.79
N LEU A 24 -0.21 -17.89 -3.83
CA LEU A 24 1.12 -17.51 -3.31
C LEU A 24 1.53 -18.28 -2.05
N ASN A 25 0.87 -19.38 -1.72
CA ASN A 25 1.13 -20.07 -0.46
C ASN A 25 2.57 -20.61 -0.40
N ALA A 26 3.22 -20.45 0.75
CA ALA A 26 4.61 -20.84 0.97
C ALA A 26 5.59 -20.23 -0.05
N ASP A 27 5.33 -18.99 -0.47
CA ASP A 27 6.12 -18.25 -1.48
C ASP A 27 6.21 -18.96 -2.83
N GLY A 28 5.31 -19.91 -3.09
CA GLY A 28 5.19 -20.59 -4.37
C GLY A 28 4.19 -19.88 -5.28
N LEU A 29 4.48 -19.83 -6.59
CA LEU A 29 3.55 -19.39 -7.62
C LEU A 29 2.83 -20.61 -8.21
N ILE A 30 1.56 -20.81 -7.84
CA ILE A 30 0.76 -21.97 -8.29
C ILE A 30 -0.47 -21.48 -9.05
N ASP A 31 -0.60 -21.91 -10.30
CA ASP A 31 -1.82 -21.67 -11.09
C ASP A 31 -3.00 -22.43 -10.48
N VAL A 32 -4.10 -21.72 -10.23
CA VAL A 32 -5.30 -22.27 -9.61
C VAL A 32 -6.56 -22.01 -10.44
N GLU A 33 -7.56 -22.85 -10.27
CA GLU A 33 -8.89 -22.69 -10.83
C GLU A 33 -9.85 -22.27 -9.72
N HIS A 34 -10.45 -21.09 -9.84
CA HIS A 34 -11.39 -20.61 -8.83
C HIS A 34 -12.73 -21.35 -8.96
N ALA A 35 -13.08 -22.07 -7.91
CA ALA A 35 -14.36 -22.74 -7.77
C ALA A 35 -15.20 -22.00 -6.74
N ILE A 36 -16.42 -21.61 -7.12
CA ILE A 36 -17.35 -20.94 -6.23
C ILE A 36 -17.77 -21.94 -5.15
N PHE A 37 -17.26 -21.74 -3.95
CA PHE A 37 -17.61 -22.49 -2.77
C PHE A 37 -18.36 -21.57 -1.81
N ALA A 38 -19.61 -21.89 -1.52
CA ALA A 38 -20.40 -21.10 -0.57
C ALA A 38 -19.90 -21.39 0.85
N ALA A 39 -18.91 -20.61 1.30
CA ALA A 39 -18.39 -20.70 2.65
C ALA A 39 -19.46 -20.41 3.73
N ASP A 40 -20.59 -19.80 3.33
CA ASP A 40 -21.81 -19.68 4.15
C ASP A 40 -22.49 -21.03 4.47
N ILE A 41 -22.30 -22.05 3.64
CA ILE A 41 -22.75 -23.43 3.91
C ILE A 41 -21.95 -24.05 5.07
N LEU A 42 -20.66 -23.69 5.21
CA LEU A 42 -19.80 -24.15 6.30
C LEU A 42 -19.98 -23.30 7.57
N ASN A 43 -20.26 -22.01 7.46
CA ASN A 43 -20.25 -21.08 8.61
C ASN A 43 -21.31 -21.37 9.68
N GLN A 44 -22.36 -22.16 9.42
CA GLN A 44 -23.43 -22.36 10.40
C GLN A 44 -23.17 -23.47 11.42
N ASN A 45 -22.30 -24.47 11.15
CA ASN A 45 -21.89 -25.53 12.09
C ASN A 45 -20.71 -26.39 11.54
N ALA A 46 -19.69 -25.79 10.91
CA ALA A 46 -18.57 -26.56 10.36
C ALA A 46 -17.79 -27.32 11.44
N SER A 47 -17.71 -28.65 11.27
CA SER A 47 -16.70 -29.48 11.93
C SER A 47 -15.48 -29.64 11.03
N LEU A 48 -14.32 -29.96 11.60
CA LEU A 48 -13.12 -30.25 10.80
C LEU A 48 -13.37 -31.40 9.81
N GLU A 49 -14.12 -32.44 10.23
CA GLU A 49 -14.49 -33.56 9.36
C GLU A 49 -15.31 -33.11 8.16
N MET A 50 -16.23 -32.16 8.36
CA MET A 50 -17.05 -31.61 7.27
C MET A 50 -16.18 -30.82 6.28
N ILE A 51 -15.25 -29.99 6.75
CA ILE A 51 -14.33 -29.24 5.87
C ILE A 51 -13.48 -30.20 5.04
N LYS A 52 -12.90 -31.23 5.66
CA LYS A 52 -12.06 -32.23 4.99
C LYS A 52 -12.78 -32.99 3.88
N GLN A 53 -14.10 -33.14 3.95
CA GLN A 53 -14.88 -33.79 2.88
C GLN A 53 -14.94 -32.96 1.58
N PHE A 54 -14.67 -31.65 1.66
CA PHE A 54 -14.68 -30.75 0.51
C PHE A 54 -13.27 -30.45 -0.02
N GLU A 55 -12.22 -30.99 0.59
CA GLU A 55 -10.85 -30.89 0.08
C GLU A 55 -10.69 -31.73 -1.20
N MET A 56 -10.09 -31.14 -2.24
CA MET A 56 -9.95 -31.78 -3.56
C MET A 56 -8.59 -32.44 -3.76
N GLY A 57 -7.55 -31.95 -3.09
CA GLY A 57 -6.18 -32.50 -3.11
C GLY A 57 -5.51 -32.53 -4.49
N ASP A 58 -6.05 -31.80 -5.47
CA ASP A 58 -5.58 -31.74 -6.86
C ASP A 58 -4.50 -30.67 -7.08
N GLY A 59 -4.21 -29.85 -6.06
CA GLY A 59 -3.25 -28.75 -6.11
C GLY A 59 -3.66 -27.55 -6.95
N LYS A 60 -4.85 -27.56 -7.57
CA LYS A 60 -5.30 -26.53 -8.50
C LYS A 60 -6.62 -25.88 -8.09
N THR A 61 -7.55 -26.62 -7.49
CA THR A 61 -8.84 -26.04 -7.09
C THR A 61 -8.65 -25.03 -5.95
N CYS A 62 -9.17 -23.81 -6.11
CA CYS A 62 -9.14 -22.76 -5.10
C CYS A 62 -10.55 -22.26 -4.77
N TYR A 63 -10.92 -22.33 -3.49
CA TYR A 63 -12.19 -21.81 -2.97
C TYR A 63 -12.08 -20.38 -2.45
N SER A 64 -10.92 -19.74 -2.61
CA SER A 64 -10.63 -18.41 -2.06
C SER A 64 -11.02 -18.26 -0.58
N SER A 65 -10.86 -19.33 0.19
CA SER A 65 -11.26 -19.39 1.60
C SER A 65 -10.25 -20.15 2.44
N ILE A 66 -10.22 -19.81 3.72
CA ILE A 66 -9.35 -20.42 4.73
C ILE A 66 -10.17 -20.81 5.95
N TYR A 67 -9.62 -21.69 6.77
CA TYR A 67 -10.14 -21.97 8.10
C TYR A 67 -9.02 -21.98 9.13
N THR A 68 -9.38 -21.75 10.40
CA THR A 68 -8.47 -21.91 11.53
C THR A 68 -8.80 -23.17 12.30
N HIS A 69 -7.78 -23.90 12.75
CA HIS A 69 -7.91 -25.05 13.64
C HIS A 69 -6.61 -25.25 14.42
N ASP A 70 -6.69 -25.62 15.71
CA ASP A 70 -5.52 -25.93 16.54
C ASP A 70 -4.43 -24.84 16.46
N GLY A 71 -4.86 -23.57 16.59
CA GLY A 71 -3.98 -22.40 16.56
C GLY A 71 -3.36 -22.06 15.20
N ASN A 72 -3.67 -22.77 14.12
CA ASN A 72 -3.08 -22.59 12.79
C ASN A 72 -4.14 -22.20 11.74
N CYS A 73 -3.68 -21.66 10.61
CA CYS A 73 -4.50 -21.33 9.45
C CYS A 73 -4.26 -22.31 8.28
N TYR A 74 -5.33 -22.70 7.61
CA TYR A 74 -5.31 -23.69 6.53
C TYR A 74 -6.15 -23.23 5.33
N CYS A 75 -5.74 -23.64 4.14
CA CYS A 75 -6.49 -23.51 2.90
C CYS A 75 -7.69 -24.46 2.90
N SER A 76 -8.90 -23.93 2.64
CA SER A 76 -10.13 -24.75 2.68
C SER A 76 -10.25 -25.72 1.49
N SER A 77 -9.60 -25.47 0.35
CA SER A 77 -9.71 -26.35 -0.83
C SER A 77 -8.68 -27.48 -0.85
N GLN A 78 -7.48 -27.24 -0.29
CA GLN A 78 -6.36 -28.17 -0.36
C GLN A 78 -5.94 -28.73 1.01
N GLY A 79 -6.45 -28.19 2.12
CA GLY A 79 -6.05 -28.58 3.48
C GLY A 79 -4.62 -28.16 3.85
N TRP A 80 -3.92 -27.40 2.97
CA TRP A 80 -2.55 -26.97 3.20
C TRP A 80 -2.49 -25.91 4.30
N LYS A 81 -1.48 -26.01 5.16
CA LYS A 81 -1.19 -24.94 6.10
C LYS A 81 -0.77 -23.68 5.32
N ILE A 82 -1.32 -22.53 5.74
CA ILE A 82 -0.97 -21.24 5.16
C ILE A 82 0.41 -20.83 5.67
N ARG A 83 1.32 -20.55 4.73
CA ARG A 83 2.69 -20.11 5.00
C ARG A 83 3.00 -18.88 4.16
N ILE A 84 3.70 -17.92 4.76
CA ILE A 84 4.17 -16.70 4.11
C ILE A 84 5.60 -16.47 4.57
N HIS A 85 6.52 -16.23 3.65
CA HIS A 85 7.94 -16.08 3.93
C HIS A 85 8.52 -17.26 4.76
N ASN A 86 8.21 -18.48 4.33
CA ASN A 86 8.53 -19.74 5.02
C ASN A 86 8.01 -19.91 6.47
N GLU A 87 7.22 -18.97 7.00
CA GLU A 87 6.65 -19.06 8.35
C GLU A 87 5.19 -19.50 8.34
N ASP A 88 4.81 -20.30 9.33
CA ASP A 88 3.44 -20.78 9.51
C ASP A 88 2.54 -19.64 10.01
N ILE A 89 1.43 -19.38 9.31
CA ILE A 89 0.46 -18.39 9.76
C ILE A 89 -0.42 -18.98 10.85
N THR A 90 -0.28 -18.43 12.06
CA THR A 90 -1.12 -18.78 13.21
C THR A 90 -2.51 -18.15 13.13
N ALA A 91 -3.48 -18.75 13.81
CA ALA A 91 -4.81 -18.20 13.96
C ALA A 91 -4.80 -16.82 14.63
N ASP A 92 -3.87 -16.57 15.56
CA ASP A 92 -3.72 -15.27 16.22
C ASP A 92 -3.21 -14.20 15.24
N MET A 93 -2.19 -14.53 14.42
CA MET A 93 -1.70 -13.64 13.37
C MET A 93 -2.79 -13.31 12.34
N LEU A 94 -3.57 -14.30 11.94
CA LEU A 94 -4.74 -14.10 11.07
C LEU A 94 -5.76 -13.17 11.72
N MET A 95 -6.17 -13.45 12.96
CA MET A 95 -7.14 -12.61 13.66
C MET A 95 -6.62 -11.20 13.92
N GLN A 96 -5.32 -11.03 14.16
CA GLN A 96 -4.68 -9.73 14.29
C GLN A 96 -4.69 -8.98 12.95
N SER A 97 -4.34 -9.65 11.84
CA SER A 97 -4.38 -9.05 10.51
C SER A 97 -5.78 -8.58 10.11
N ILE A 98 -6.80 -9.40 10.39
CA ILE A 98 -8.22 -9.08 10.21
C ILE A 98 -8.63 -7.84 11.02
N LYS A 99 -8.25 -7.79 12.30
CA LYS A 99 -8.54 -6.65 13.19
C LYS A 99 -7.83 -5.37 12.73
N LEU A 100 -6.61 -5.50 12.19
CA LEU A 100 -5.83 -4.39 11.67
C LEU A 100 -6.42 -3.86 10.35
N TYR A 101 -6.98 -4.75 9.53
CA TYR A 101 -7.65 -4.38 8.27
C TYR A 101 -9.02 -3.73 8.52
N ALA A 102 -9.89 -4.37 9.30
CA ALA A 102 -11.29 -3.98 9.48
C ALA A 102 -11.49 -2.94 10.61
N LEU A 103 -10.86 -1.75 10.53
CA LEU A 103 -11.11 -0.65 11.48
C LEU A 103 -12.56 -0.08 11.34
N GLY A 104 -13.58 -0.89 11.63
CA GLY A 104 -15.01 -0.62 11.46
C GLY A 104 -15.85 -1.92 11.31
N PRO A 105 -17.19 -1.87 11.34
CA PRO A 105 -18.05 -3.04 11.23
C PRO A 105 -18.26 -3.44 9.76
N THR A 106 -17.20 -3.90 9.09
CA THR A 106 -17.24 -4.31 7.69
C THR A 106 -16.90 -5.80 7.56
N GLU A 107 -17.72 -6.55 6.81
CA GLU A 107 -17.41 -7.94 6.46
C GLU A 107 -16.24 -7.97 5.47
N ILE A 108 -15.29 -8.88 5.70
CA ILE A 108 -14.09 -9.04 4.85
C ILE A 108 -14.45 -9.92 3.65
N THR A 109 -14.23 -9.40 2.44
CA THR A 109 -14.48 -10.11 1.17
C THR A 109 -13.16 -10.59 0.54
N VAL A 110 -13.25 -11.32 -0.57
CA VAL A 110 -12.09 -11.81 -1.33
C VAL A 110 -11.20 -10.64 -1.81
N ASP A 111 -11.77 -9.49 -2.13
CA ASP A 111 -11.02 -8.28 -2.55
C ASP A 111 -10.07 -7.74 -1.47
N CYS A 112 -10.29 -8.13 -0.22
CA CYS A 112 -9.47 -7.76 0.93
C CYS A 112 -8.22 -8.64 1.09
N ALA A 113 -8.13 -9.76 0.35
CA ALA A 113 -7.11 -10.79 0.51
C ALA A 113 -5.67 -10.26 0.37
N SER A 114 -5.41 -9.40 -0.62
CA SER A 114 -4.07 -8.85 -0.87
C SER A 114 -3.61 -7.91 0.25
N CYS A 115 -4.53 -7.12 0.82
CA CYS A 115 -4.21 -6.27 1.97
C CYS A 115 -3.92 -7.11 3.22
N ILE A 116 -4.68 -8.18 3.45
CA ILE A 116 -4.46 -9.08 4.59
C ILE A 116 -3.14 -9.84 4.43
N TYR A 117 -2.80 -10.28 3.21
CA TYR A 117 -1.50 -10.86 2.89
C TYR A 117 -0.35 -9.92 3.24
N GLY A 118 -0.42 -8.65 2.82
CA GLY A 118 0.59 -7.65 3.18
C GLY A 118 0.74 -7.44 4.69
N ILE A 119 -0.37 -7.44 5.44
CA ILE A 119 -0.34 -7.34 6.91
C ILE A 119 0.26 -8.60 7.54
N LEU A 120 -0.08 -9.79 7.04
CA LEU A 120 0.46 -11.06 7.53
C LEU A 120 1.96 -11.17 7.25
N LEU A 121 2.40 -10.81 6.05
CA LEU A 121 3.81 -10.72 5.70
C LEU A 121 4.54 -9.76 6.65
N ALA A 122 3.97 -8.57 6.91
CA ALA A 122 4.53 -7.64 7.87
C ALA A 122 4.58 -8.21 9.31
N LEU A 123 3.58 -8.99 9.74
CA LEU A 123 3.58 -9.64 11.06
C LEU A 123 4.63 -10.76 11.17
N VAL A 124 4.83 -11.54 10.09
CA VAL A 124 5.91 -12.52 9.98
C VAL A 124 7.26 -11.82 10.10
N LEU A 125 7.47 -10.75 9.32
CA LEU A 125 8.71 -9.96 9.35
C LEU A 125 8.89 -9.19 10.68
N ALA A 126 7.80 -8.84 11.38
CA ALA A 126 7.84 -8.12 12.66
C ALA A 126 8.28 -8.95 13.86
N GLN A 127 8.39 -10.28 13.72
CA GLN A 127 9.07 -11.09 14.73
C GLN A 127 10.60 -10.79 14.78
N ASP A 128 11.13 -10.03 13.82
CA ASP A 128 12.48 -9.44 13.80
C ASP A 128 12.45 -7.89 13.70
N GLN A 129 12.36 -7.20 14.85
CA GLN A 129 12.26 -5.72 14.91
C GLN A 129 13.49 -4.98 14.34
N ALA A 130 14.67 -5.59 14.31
CA ALA A 130 15.87 -4.98 13.76
C ALA A 130 15.78 -4.87 12.22
N SER A 131 15.17 -5.87 11.59
CA SER A 131 14.95 -5.91 10.14
C SER A 131 13.90 -4.91 9.67
N ILE A 132 12.85 -4.63 10.45
CA ILE A 132 11.88 -3.56 10.13
C ILE A 132 12.55 -2.18 10.17
N LYS A 133 13.33 -1.88 11.22
CA LYS A 133 14.02 -0.59 11.30
C LYS A 133 15.04 -0.43 10.19
N ARG A 134 15.82 -1.48 9.89
CA ARG A 134 16.78 -1.48 8.78
C ARG A 134 16.09 -1.32 7.42
N TYR A 135 15.00 -2.04 7.16
CA TYR A 135 14.21 -1.89 5.93
C TYR A 135 13.64 -0.48 5.82
N LEU A 136 13.13 0.09 6.90
CA LEU A 136 12.59 1.45 6.90
C LEU A 136 13.69 2.50 6.76
N ASP A 137 14.85 2.32 7.39
CA ASP A 137 16.00 3.20 7.20
C ASP A 137 16.54 3.10 5.76
N GLU A 138 16.70 1.89 5.19
CA GLU A 138 17.10 1.68 3.79
C GLU A 138 16.07 2.22 2.79
N PHE A 139 14.78 2.05 3.09
CA PHE A 139 13.68 2.60 2.31
C PHE A 139 13.75 4.12 2.31
N SER A 140 13.77 4.73 3.50
CA SER A 140 13.82 6.18 3.68
C SER A 140 15.07 6.79 3.05
N LEU A 141 16.21 6.09 3.10
CA LEU A 141 17.44 6.47 2.41
C LEU A 141 17.28 6.48 0.89
N LYS A 142 16.75 5.40 0.29
CA LYS A 142 16.45 5.34 -1.16
C LYS A 142 15.47 6.41 -1.61
N VAL A 143 14.53 6.78 -0.73
CA VAL A 143 13.60 7.88 -0.95
C VAL A 143 14.38 9.20 -1.06
N ALA A 144 15.17 9.57 -0.07
CA ALA A 144 15.88 10.86 -0.06
C ALA A 144 16.84 11.03 -1.25
N ILE A 145 17.58 9.97 -1.59
CA ILE A 145 18.55 9.98 -2.71
C ILE A 145 17.86 10.29 -4.05
N LYS A 146 16.65 9.76 -4.27
CA LYS A 146 15.91 9.94 -5.52
C LYS A 146 15.36 11.35 -5.73
N PHE A 147 15.15 12.12 -4.67
CA PHE A 147 14.55 13.47 -4.74
C PHE A 147 15.58 14.60 -4.66
N THR A 148 16.85 14.30 -4.37
CA THR A 148 17.91 15.32 -4.29
C THR A 148 18.93 15.27 -5.42
N GLU A 149 18.62 14.51 -6.48
CA GLU A 149 19.49 14.30 -7.65
C GLU A 149 20.91 13.81 -7.31
N LEU A 150 21.13 13.31 -6.08
CA LEU A 150 22.41 12.74 -5.66
C LEU A 150 22.57 11.36 -6.29
N GLU A 151 23.63 11.16 -7.06
CA GLU A 151 23.96 9.84 -7.59
C GLU A 151 24.34 8.88 -6.45
N LEU A 152 23.92 7.61 -6.55
CA LEU A 152 24.19 6.56 -5.54
C LEU A 152 25.69 6.37 -5.24
N GLU A 153 26.56 6.83 -6.14
CA GLU A 153 28.02 6.71 -6.05
C GLU A 153 28.68 7.81 -5.19
N ASP A 154 27.96 8.90 -4.87
CA ASP A 154 28.45 10.01 -4.04
C ASP A 154 28.18 9.84 -2.54
N ILE A 155 27.61 8.70 -2.15
CA ILE A 155 27.16 8.44 -0.80
C ILE A 155 28.31 7.85 0.02
N THR A 156 28.77 8.63 1.00
CA THR A 156 29.63 8.13 2.08
C THR A 156 28.77 7.87 3.32
N ASP A 157 29.22 7.02 4.25
CA ASP A 157 28.51 6.75 5.52
C ASP A 157 28.24 8.02 6.37
N ASP A 158 28.85 9.15 6.01
CA ASP A 158 28.79 10.44 6.71
C ASP A 158 27.86 11.49 6.08
N THR A 159 27.15 11.20 4.98
CA THR A 159 26.24 12.19 4.36
C THR A 159 25.02 12.46 5.27
N PRO A 160 24.71 13.73 5.63
CA PRO A 160 23.63 14.07 6.57
C PRO A 160 22.24 13.94 5.92
N TYR A 161 21.83 12.69 5.72
CA TYR A 161 20.54 12.23 5.19
C TYR A 161 19.31 12.96 5.77
N PHE A 162 19.32 13.21 7.08
CA PHE A 162 18.19 13.83 7.77
C PHE A 162 18.00 15.30 7.41
N GLU A 163 19.10 16.04 7.23
CA GLU A 163 19.08 17.45 6.85
C GLU A 163 18.50 17.60 5.44
N THR A 164 18.80 16.64 4.57
CA THR A 164 18.32 16.60 3.18
C THR A 164 16.79 16.46 3.11
N VAL A 165 16.20 15.52 3.84
CA VAL A 165 14.72 15.36 3.89
C VAL A 165 14.06 16.57 4.56
N GLN A 166 14.71 17.19 5.54
CA GLN A 166 14.20 18.40 6.19
C GLN A 166 14.16 19.62 5.26
N ILE A 167 15.18 19.77 4.40
CA ILE A 167 15.20 20.81 3.37
C ILE A 167 14.03 20.60 2.40
N TYR A 168 13.85 19.38 1.90
CA TYR A 168 12.75 19.07 0.99
C TYR A 168 11.36 19.28 1.63
N LEU A 169 11.20 18.95 2.91
CA LEU A 169 9.97 19.25 3.66
C LEU A 169 9.70 20.76 3.76
N ALA A 170 10.74 21.59 3.82
CA ALA A 170 10.59 23.05 3.81
C ALA A 170 10.15 23.55 2.43
N GLU A 171 10.74 23.04 1.35
CA GLU A 171 10.35 23.33 -0.04
C GLU A 171 8.87 22.99 -0.29
N LEU A 172 8.42 21.80 0.12
CA LEU A 172 7.02 21.39 0.02
C LEU A 172 6.06 22.32 0.77
N LEU A 173 6.49 22.95 1.87
CA LEU A 173 5.66 23.93 2.58
C LEU A 173 5.60 25.24 1.82
N GLU A 174 6.71 25.69 1.25
CA GLU A 174 6.76 26.89 0.40
C GLU A 174 5.86 26.73 -0.83
N ASP A 175 5.90 25.56 -1.47
CA ASP A 175 5.05 25.22 -2.62
C ASP A 175 3.57 25.17 -2.24
N GLN A 176 3.22 24.61 -1.08
CA GLN A 176 1.85 24.66 -0.57
C GLN A 176 1.33 26.09 -0.39
N TYR A 177 2.15 26.99 0.17
CA TYR A 177 1.75 28.39 0.30
C TYR A 177 1.59 29.07 -1.05
N TYR A 178 2.48 28.75 -1.99
CA TYR A 178 2.37 29.23 -3.36
C TYR A 178 1.05 28.81 -4.01
N TRP A 179 0.75 27.50 -4.05
CA TRP A 179 -0.45 26.98 -4.69
C TRP A 179 -1.73 27.52 -4.06
N LYS A 180 -1.76 27.66 -2.74
CA LYS A 180 -2.88 28.27 -2.06
C LYS A 180 -3.11 29.71 -2.51
N ASN A 181 -2.05 30.52 -2.59
CA ASN A 181 -2.14 31.90 -3.07
C ASN A 181 -2.53 31.96 -4.56
N ALA A 182 -2.01 31.04 -5.38
CA ALA A 182 -2.38 30.93 -6.79
C ALA A 182 -3.86 30.57 -6.94
N HIS A 183 -4.35 29.58 -6.20
CA HIS A 183 -5.75 29.18 -6.17
C HIS A 183 -6.67 30.36 -5.83
N GLU A 184 -6.37 31.10 -4.75
CA GLU A 184 -7.14 32.29 -4.35
C GLU A 184 -7.20 33.33 -5.48
N LYS A 185 -6.05 33.64 -6.11
CA LYS A 185 -5.97 34.59 -7.24
C LYS A 185 -6.76 34.11 -8.47
N LEU A 186 -6.68 32.84 -8.83
CA LEU A 186 -7.38 32.26 -9.98
C LEU A 186 -8.90 32.32 -9.78
N VAL A 187 -9.37 32.03 -8.56
CA VAL A 187 -10.79 32.14 -8.18
C VAL A 187 -11.26 33.60 -8.25
N GLU A 188 -10.47 34.56 -7.75
CA GLU A 188 -10.79 35.99 -7.81
C GLU A 188 -10.88 36.50 -9.25
N ARG A 189 -9.96 36.05 -10.11
CA ARG A 189 -9.90 36.39 -11.54
C ARG A 189 -10.95 35.66 -12.39
N LYS A 190 -11.64 34.67 -11.82
CA LYS A 190 -12.62 33.79 -12.51
C LYS A 190 -12.00 33.06 -13.70
N GLU A 191 -10.79 32.56 -13.49
CA GLU A 191 -10.07 31.74 -14.45
C GLU A 191 -10.82 30.41 -14.72
N PRO A 192 -10.48 29.69 -15.81
CA PRO A 192 -11.11 28.43 -16.14
C PRO A 192 -11.14 27.45 -14.96
N GLU A 193 -12.29 26.81 -14.73
CA GLU A 193 -12.48 25.86 -13.62
C GLU A 193 -11.45 24.72 -13.64
N ALA A 194 -11.05 24.30 -14.84
CA ALA A 194 -10.00 23.29 -15.02
C ALA A 194 -8.64 23.73 -14.44
N LEU A 195 -8.27 25.00 -14.61
CA LEU A 195 -7.03 25.58 -14.07
C LEU A 195 -7.10 25.74 -12.55
N VAL A 196 -8.23 26.23 -12.03
CA VAL A 196 -8.45 26.33 -10.58
C VAL A 196 -8.31 24.96 -9.92
N LYS A 197 -8.95 23.93 -10.52
CA LYS A 197 -8.90 22.56 -10.02
C LYS A 197 -7.53 21.91 -10.16
N LEU A 198 -6.76 22.26 -11.19
CA LEU A 198 -5.37 21.80 -11.33
C LEU A 198 -4.53 22.29 -10.17
N VAL A 199 -4.59 23.59 -9.88
CA VAL A 199 -3.83 24.20 -8.77
C VAL A 199 -4.25 23.64 -7.41
N GLU A 200 -5.56 23.42 -7.20
CA GLU A 200 -6.05 22.74 -5.99
C GLU A 200 -5.44 21.34 -5.83
N LYS A 201 -5.34 20.58 -6.93
CA LYS A 201 -4.74 19.24 -6.91
C LYS A 201 -3.23 19.26 -6.69
N LEU A 202 -2.51 20.23 -7.26
CA LEU A 202 -1.09 20.42 -7.02
C LEU A 202 -0.82 20.76 -5.54
N GLU A 203 -1.60 21.66 -4.93
CA GLU A 203 -1.55 21.92 -3.48
C GLU A 203 -1.77 20.62 -2.68
N MET A 204 -2.79 19.85 -3.04
CA MET A 204 -3.12 18.62 -2.33
C MET A 204 -2.03 17.55 -2.49
N LEU A 205 -1.35 17.51 -3.65
CA LEU A 205 -0.22 16.63 -3.89
C LEU A 205 0.95 16.96 -2.96
N ASP A 206 1.33 18.23 -2.86
CA ASP A 206 2.41 18.66 -1.96
C ASP A 206 2.08 18.40 -0.50
N ARG A 207 0.81 18.53 -0.11
CA ARG A 207 0.34 18.17 1.23
C ARG A 207 0.47 16.68 1.51
N TYR A 208 0.13 15.82 0.56
CA TYR A 208 0.28 14.37 0.72
C TYR A 208 1.75 13.96 0.74
N GLN A 209 2.59 14.55 -0.12
CA GLN A 209 4.03 14.36 -0.09
C GLN A 209 4.58 14.75 1.29
N PHE A 210 4.28 15.96 1.78
CA PHE A 210 4.72 16.42 3.10
C PHE A 210 4.29 15.46 4.23
N LEU A 211 3.03 15.01 4.19
CA LEU A 211 2.52 14.03 5.15
C LEU A 211 3.31 12.71 5.09
N PHE A 212 3.59 12.21 3.89
CA PHE A 212 4.36 10.99 3.69
C PHE A 212 5.78 11.13 4.29
N TYR A 213 6.54 12.14 3.88
CA TYR A 213 7.93 12.33 4.32
C TYR A 213 8.03 12.61 5.83
N SER A 214 7.11 13.39 6.39
CA SER A 214 7.07 13.62 7.84
C SER A 214 6.76 12.35 8.63
N GLN A 215 5.89 11.48 8.13
CA GLN A 215 5.61 10.18 8.75
C GLN A 215 6.82 9.25 8.69
N VAL A 216 7.52 9.23 7.55
CA VAL A 216 8.75 8.46 7.34
C VAL A 216 9.85 8.89 8.33
N LEU A 217 10.05 10.20 8.55
CA LEU A 217 11.01 10.68 9.55
C LEU A 217 10.62 10.28 10.98
N ASN A 218 9.34 10.34 11.31
CA ASN A 218 8.83 10.03 12.65
C ASN A 218 8.89 8.54 13.00
N ILE A 219 9.00 7.65 12.02
CA ILE A 219 9.12 6.20 12.24
C ILE A 219 10.39 5.83 13.01
N ARG A 220 11.49 6.57 12.84
CA ARG A 220 12.80 6.24 13.42
C ARG A 220 12.82 6.33 14.95
N SER A 221 12.09 7.31 15.49
CA SER A 221 11.97 7.55 16.94
C SER A 221 10.86 6.72 17.59
N MET A 222 10.12 5.91 16.82
CA MET A 222 9.04 5.08 17.33
C MET A 222 9.58 3.78 17.93
N HIS A 223 9.25 3.56 19.21
CA HIS A 223 9.58 2.33 19.94
C HIS A 223 8.36 1.44 20.20
N ASN A 224 7.15 1.94 19.91
CA ASN A 224 5.91 1.20 20.11
C ASN A 224 5.50 0.51 18.79
N SER A 225 5.56 -0.82 18.78
CA SER A 225 5.24 -1.64 17.61
C SER A 225 3.82 -1.43 17.07
N ARG A 226 2.82 -1.17 17.92
CA ARG A 226 1.44 -0.88 17.47
C ARG A 226 1.33 0.48 16.78
N ILE A 227 2.07 1.48 17.25
CA ILE A 227 2.08 2.81 16.62
C ILE A 227 2.87 2.76 15.32
N LEU A 228 4.01 2.06 15.30
CA LEU A 228 4.81 1.81 14.10
C LEU A 228 3.97 1.17 12.98
N MET A 229 3.21 0.12 13.30
CA MET A 229 2.35 -0.57 12.31
C MET A 229 1.22 0.32 11.77
N ARG A 230 0.63 1.18 12.61
CA ARG A 230 -0.36 2.16 12.16
C ARG A 230 0.27 3.20 11.25
N MET A 231 1.45 3.71 11.60
CA MET A 231 2.18 4.66 10.77
C MET A 231 2.55 4.06 9.41
N LEU A 232 2.98 2.79 9.36
CA LEU A 232 3.25 2.10 8.10
C LEU A 232 2.01 2.00 7.21
N SER A 233 0.86 1.61 7.79
CA SER A 233 -0.41 1.58 7.06
C SER A 233 -0.79 2.97 6.52
N HIS A 234 -0.57 4.03 7.30
CA HIS A 234 -0.80 5.41 6.87
C HIS A 234 0.16 5.84 5.76
N ILE A 235 1.44 5.47 5.82
CA ILE A 235 2.45 5.76 4.81
C ILE A 235 2.08 5.10 3.48
N LEU A 236 1.71 3.82 3.51
CA LEU A 236 1.28 3.07 2.32
C LEU A 236 0.02 3.67 1.70
N ARG A 237 -0.98 4.01 2.53
CA ARG A 237 -2.20 4.68 2.04
C ARG A 237 -1.90 6.05 1.44
N THR A 238 -1.01 6.81 2.06
CA THR A 238 -0.61 8.14 1.56
C THR A 238 0.14 8.00 0.23
N SER A 239 0.99 6.98 0.10
CA SER A 239 1.68 6.64 -1.16
C SER A 239 0.72 6.37 -2.30
N LYS A 240 -0.32 5.56 -2.05
CA LYS A 240 -1.36 5.31 -3.04
C LYS A 240 -2.11 6.59 -3.42
N ASN A 241 -2.50 7.40 -2.43
CA ASN A 241 -3.17 8.67 -2.71
C ASN A 241 -2.30 9.62 -3.55
N ILE A 242 -0.98 9.64 -3.32
CA ILE A 242 -0.04 10.42 -4.13
C ILE A 242 -0.02 9.90 -5.56
N LEU A 243 0.08 8.58 -5.76
CA LEU A 243 0.09 7.97 -7.08
C LEU A 243 -1.20 8.24 -7.87
N ASP A 244 -2.35 8.01 -7.23
CA ASP A 244 -3.67 8.26 -7.84
C ASP A 244 -3.82 9.74 -8.21
N LEU A 245 -3.42 10.65 -7.32
CA LEU A 245 -3.49 12.10 -7.56
C LEU A 245 -2.51 12.57 -8.64
N ASN A 246 -1.30 12.01 -8.69
CA ASN A 246 -0.31 12.29 -9.73
C ASN A 246 -0.84 11.89 -11.11
N GLY A 247 -1.47 10.72 -11.23
CA GLY A 247 -2.12 10.28 -12.47
C GLY A 247 -3.28 11.19 -12.90
N GLU A 248 -4.08 11.69 -11.96
CA GLU A 248 -5.14 12.66 -12.25
C GLU A 248 -4.58 13.99 -12.78
N ILE A 249 -3.56 14.54 -12.13
CA ILE A 249 -2.90 15.80 -12.54
C ILE A 249 -2.29 15.63 -13.93
N HIS A 250 -1.57 14.54 -14.17
CA HIS A 250 -1.03 14.22 -15.49
C HIS A 250 -2.08 14.19 -16.59
N THR A 251 -3.22 13.55 -16.31
CA THR A 251 -4.34 13.48 -17.26
C THR A 251 -4.89 14.87 -17.56
N MET A 252 -5.02 15.73 -16.54
CA MET A 252 -5.48 17.11 -16.71
C MET A 252 -4.52 17.95 -17.56
N ILE A 253 -3.21 17.84 -17.32
CA ILE A 253 -2.19 18.56 -18.08
C ILE A 253 -2.14 18.09 -19.54
N ALA A 254 -2.20 16.78 -19.78
CA ALA A 254 -2.11 16.20 -21.12
C ALA A 254 -3.33 16.51 -22.02
N THR A 255 -4.47 16.91 -21.45
CA THR A 255 -5.69 17.18 -22.23
C THR A 255 -5.71 18.55 -22.94
N ASP A 256 -4.67 19.38 -22.83
CA ASP A 256 -4.58 20.76 -23.40
C ASP A 256 -5.79 21.66 -23.07
N SER A 257 -6.66 21.25 -22.14
CA SER A 257 -7.96 21.88 -21.87
C SER A 257 -7.93 22.87 -20.72
N ILE A 258 -6.76 23.09 -20.12
CA ILE A 258 -6.62 23.89 -18.90
C ILE A 258 -6.80 25.38 -19.22
N GLY A 259 -6.10 25.89 -20.25
CA GLY A 259 -6.18 27.29 -20.73
C GLY A 259 -5.90 28.35 -19.65
N GLY A 260 -5.66 29.61 -20.05
CA GLY A 260 -5.68 30.75 -19.13
C GLY A 260 -4.48 30.94 -18.19
N TYR A 261 -3.45 30.09 -18.24
CA TYR A 261 -2.20 30.25 -17.47
C TYR A 261 -1.00 30.69 -18.31
N GLU A 262 -1.18 30.85 -19.63
CA GLU A 262 -0.11 31.13 -20.61
C GLU A 262 0.62 32.46 -20.37
N GLU A 263 0.00 33.41 -19.67
CA GLU A 263 0.57 34.73 -19.36
C GLU A 263 1.25 34.81 -17.98
N ASP A 264 1.14 33.76 -17.15
CA ASP A 264 1.75 33.70 -15.82
C ASP A 264 3.00 32.81 -15.87
N GLU A 265 4.14 33.42 -16.20
CA GLU A 265 5.43 32.74 -16.40
C GLU A 265 5.86 31.88 -15.20
N ASP A 266 5.53 32.33 -13.98
CA ASP A 266 5.86 31.62 -12.74
C ASP A 266 4.96 30.38 -12.54
N LEU A 267 3.67 30.50 -12.84
CA LEU A 267 2.73 29.38 -12.83
C LEU A 267 3.08 28.34 -13.89
N VAL A 268 3.45 28.78 -15.10
CA VAL A 268 3.91 27.90 -16.19
C VAL A 268 5.16 27.15 -15.76
N SER A 269 6.19 27.86 -15.27
CA SER A 269 7.46 27.26 -14.85
C SER A 269 7.25 26.19 -13.77
N ARG A 270 6.38 26.43 -12.80
CA ARG A 270 6.11 25.46 -11.72
C ARG A 270 5.33 24.23 -12.19
N ILE A 271 4.44 24.39 -13.16
CA ILE A 271 3.75 23.25 -13.79
C ILE A 271 4.74 22.43 -14.63
N GLU A 272 5.66 23.08 -15.34
CA GLU A 272 6.72 22.41 -16.10
C GLU A 272 7.69 21.65 -15.20
N ASP A 273 8.15 22.27 -14.11
CA ASP A 273 8.99 21.63 -13.08
C ASP A 273 8.29 20.40 -12.48
N TYR A 274 6.99 20.50 -12.20
CA TYR A 274 6.20 19.36 -11.77
C TYR A 274 6.18 18.26 -12.85
N MET A 275 5.94 18.60 -14.12
CA MET A 275 5.92 17.63 -15.21
C MET A 275 7.25 16.90 -15.39
N GLU A 276 8.38 17.55 -15.12
CA GLU A 276 9.68 16.88 -15.11
C GLU A 276 9.81 15.89 -13.93
N LYS A 277 9.40 16.32 -12.73
CA LYS A 277 9.49 15.54 -11.49
C LYS A 277 8.44 14.42 -11.37
N SER A 278 7.32 14.56 -12.06
CA SER A 278 6.15 13.68 -11.98
C SER A 278 6.43 12.23 -12.38
N ARG A 279 7.32 12.00 -13.36
CA ARG A 279 7.78 10.65 -13.74
C ARG A 279 8.56 9.98 -12.63
N THR A 280 9.32 10.77 -11.87
CA THR A 280 10.03 10.30 -10.68
C THR A 280 9.03 9.94 -9.59
N LEU A 281 7.97 10.74 -9.40
CA LEU A 281 6.88 10.42 -8.47
C LEU A 281 6.17 9.11 -8.84
N ASP A 282 5.81 8.92 -10.11
CA ASP A 282 5.16 7.69 -10.58
C ASP A 282 6.03 6.46 -10.38
N HIS A 283 7.29 6.51 -10.79
CA HIS A 283 8.21 5.40 -10.59
C HIS A 283 8.40 5.10 -9.10
N PHE A 284 8.52 6.15 -8.29
CA PHE A 284 8.85 6.02 -6.88
C PHE A 284 7.66 5.51 -6.04
N PHE A 285 6.51 6.17 -6.13
CA PHE A 285 5.29 5.74 -5.45
C PHE A 285 4.66 4.51 -6.09
N GLY A 286 4.91 4.28 -7.39
CA GLY A 286 4.62 3.02 -8.08
C GLY A 286 5.36 1.85 -7.45
N ASN A 287 6.68 1.94 -7.25
CA ASN A 287 7.45 0.89 -6.56
C ASN A 287 6.95 0.63 -5.12
N ILE A 288 6.49 1.67 -4.41
CA ILE A 288 5.89 1.53 -3.06
C ILE A 288 4.52 0.86 -3.11
N ALA A 289 3.70 1.22 -4.08
CA ALA A 289 2.41 0.58 -4.33
C ALA A 289 2.57 -0.85 -4.84
N ASP A 290 3.66 -1.16 -5.55
CA ASP A 290 3.99 -2.50 -6.01
C ASP A 290 4.47 -3.38 -4.85
N ILE A 291 5.12 -2.81 -3.84
CA ILE A 291 5.32 -3.48 -2.55
C ILE A 291 3.96 -3.79 -1.87
N MET A 292 2.92 -2.96 -2.06
CA MET A 292 1.54 -3.28 -1.63
C MET A 292 0.87 -4.36 -2.50
N LYS A 293 1.34 -4.55 -3.74
CA LYS A 293 0.87 -5.60 -4.67
C LYS A 293 1.66 -6.91 -4.55
N GLY A 294 2.81 -6.89 -3.87
CA GLY A 294 3.66 -8.05 -3.61
C GLY A 294 4.61 -8.32 -4.77
N ASN A 295 5.89 -8.53 -4.47
CA ASN A 295 6.89 -8.99 -5.43
C ASN A 295 7.62 -10.17 -4.77
N MET A 296 7.62 -11.40 -5.27
CA MET A 296 7.13 -11.98 -6.53
C MET A 296 6.68 -13.40 -6.24
#